data_AF-A0A918VDF7-F1
#
_entry.id   AF-A0A918VDF7-F1
#
_cell.length_a   1.000
_cell.length_b   1.000
_cell.length_c   1.000
_cell.angle_alpha   90.00
_cell.angle_beta   90.00
_cell.angle_gamma   90.00
#
_symmetry.space_group_name_H-M   'P 1'
#
loop_
_entity.id
_entity.type
_entity.pdbx_description
1 polymer ?
#
loop_
_entity_poly.entity_id
_entity_poly.type
_entity_poly.pdbx_seq_one_letter_code
_entity_poly.pdbx_strand_id
1 'polypeptide(L)'
;MTTVTKKFLWGLLALIALGLYVILIWKGPWWFDGAHLRKKDLQPADGVVITGFRTMLVALGVAVTAGIGLLYTHRNHQHALTQFEHTREKDREQAELAREDQVTGRYVEAIKLLAVQDSDDEGVRLTERLGGIYALERIMRDSEKDHDTVVQVLAAFVRQHAPAPDPEVAETSGDTDLPGPKDDVQAALTVLGRRPWRNESQVVDLSFTALWRVDSARARLAGANLFGADLQRADLTGADLKSARLSAATFTGAQVKGLDLRGADLTGERIAAHLDVSQLL
;
A
#
# COMPACT_ATOMS: atom_id res chain seq x y z
N MET A 1 35.61 3.42 -34.57
CA MET A 1 36.36 4.35 -33.69
C MET A 1 35.64 4.47 -32.36
N THR A 2 36.28 4.03 -31.28
CA THR A 2 35.73 4.07 -29.92
C THR A 2 35.50 5.52 -29.46
N THR A 3 34.55 5.75 -28.55
CA THR A 3 34.28 7.08 -27.95
C THR A 3 35.54 7.71 -27.35
N VAL A 4 36.49 6.88 -26.90
CA VAL A 4 37.80 7.28 -26.38
C VAL A 4 38.70 7.87 -27.48
N THR A 5 38.77 7.27 -28.67
CA THR A 5 39.59 7.79 -29.79
C THR A 5 39.04 9.13 -30.31
N LYS A 6 37.72 9.34 -30.26
CA LYS A 6 37.10 10.63 -30.62
C LYS A 6 37.45 11.73 -29.61
N LYS A 7 37.31 11.47 -28.30
CA LYS A 7 37.63 12.46 -27.25
C LYS A 7 39.10 12.89 -27.31
N PHE A 8 40.01 11.94 -27.55
CA PHE A 8 41.43 12.23 -27.70
C PHE A 8 41.73 13.11 -28.92
N LEU A 9 41.12 12.81 -30.07
CA LEU A 9 41.28 13.60 -31.29
C LEU A 9 40.80 15.05 -31.13
N TRP A 10 39.63 15.25 -30.49
CA TRP A 10 39.10 16.59 -30.21
C TRP A 10 39.97 17.37 -29.22
N GLY A 11 40.57 16.70 -28.23
CA GLY A 11 41.51 17.31 -27.30
C GLY A 11 42.79 17.82 -27.99
N LEU A 12 43.36 17.02 -28.90
CA LEU A 12 44.53 17.42 -29.68
C LEU A 12 44.24 18.64 -30.59
N LEU A 13 43.09 18.64 -31.28
CA LEU A 13 42.67 19.75 -32.13
C LEU A 13 42.48 21.05 -31.33
N ALA A 14 41.89 20.96 -30.14
CA ALA A 14 41.73 22.12 -29.24
C ALA A 14 43.07 22.71 -28.80
N LEU A 15 44.07 21.87 -28.48
CA LEU A 15 45.41 22.34 -28.12
C LEU A 15 46.12 23.05 -29.28
N ILE A 16 46.02 22.50 -30.50
CA ILE A 16 46.57 23.13 -31.70
C ILE A 16 45.90 24.49 -31.95
N ALA A 17 44.57 24.55 -31.87
CA ALA A 17 43.82 25.79 -32.04
C ALA A 17 44.21 26.86 -30.99
N LEU A 18 44.39 26.45 -29.73
CA LEU A 18 44.86 27.33 -28.66
C LEU A 18 46.26 27.89 -28.95
N GLY A 19 47.18 27.04 -29.42
CA GLY A 19 48.53 27.46 -29.83
C GLY A 19 48.51 28.48 -30.96
N LEU A 20 47.70 28.23 -32.00
CA LEU A 20 47.52 29.17 -33.11
C LEU A 20 46.90 30.50 -32.66
N TYR A 21 45.94 30.46 -31.75
CA TYR A 21 45.31 31.65 -31.18
C TYR A 21 46.32 32.52 -30.40
N VAL A 22 47.18 31.89 -29.58
CA VAL A 22 48.27 32.60 -28.88
C VAL A 22 49.25 33.22 -29.86
N ILE A 23 49.64 32.49 -30.92
CA ILE A 23 50.49 33.03 -31.98
C ILE A 23 49.83 34.24 -32.66
N LEU A 24 48.52 34.17 -32.93
CA LEU A 24 47.77 35.25 -33.55
C LEU A 24 47.73 36.51 -32.68
N ILE A 25 47.58 36.39 -31.36
CA ILE A 25 47.66 37.55 -30.44
C ILE A 25 49.04 38.21 -30.50
N TRP A 26 50.09 37.40 -30.50
CA TRP A 26 51.45 37.93 -30.49
C TRP A 26 51.85 38.49 -31.84
N LYS A 27 51.74 37.70 -32.92
CA LYS A 27 52.26 38.02 -34.27
C LYS A 27 51.23 38.65 -35.21
N GLY A 28 49.94 38.50 -34.93
CA GLY A 28 48.84 38.95 -35.80
C GLY A 28 48.86 40.43 -36.20
N PRO A 29 49.21 41.38 -35.32
CA PRO A 29 49.33 42.79 -35.73
C PRO A 29 50.25 42.98 -36.94
N TRP A 30 51.40 42.30 -36.96
CA TRP A 30 52.38 42.37 -38.05
C TRP A 30 51.98 41.59 -39.30
N TRP A 31 51.00 40.69 -39.23
CA TRP A 31 50.44 40.04 -40.42
C TRP A 31 49.38 40.89 -41.10
N PHE A 32 48.59 41.64 -40.32
CA PHE A 32 47.45 42.39 -40.83
C PHE A 32 47.83 43.80 -41.30
N ASP A 33 48.74 44.47 -40.59
CA ASP A 33 49.22 45.82 -40.94
C ASP A 33 50.75 45.87 -41.04
N GLY A 34 51.32 44.84 -41.64
CA GLY A 34 52.78 44.71 -41.83
C GLY A 34 53.38 45.78 -42.75
N ALA A 35 52.55 46.51 -43.50
CA ALA A 35 52.97 47.61 -44.38
C ALA A 35 53.29 48.89 -43.60
N HIS A 36 52.63 49.15 -42.45
CA HIS A 36 52.83 50.37 -41.65
C HIS A 36 53.53 50.10 -40.31
N LEU A 37 53.48 48.88 -39.78
CA LEU A 37 54.13 48.52 -38.52
C LEU A 37 55.63 48.25 -38.69
N ARG A 38 56.46 49.21 -38.25
CA ARG A 38 57.93 49.05 -38.24
C ARG A 38 58.38 47.98 -37.24
N LYS A 39 59.38 47.17 -37.62
CA LYS A 39 59.95 46.09 -36.78
C LYS A 39 60.94 46.59 -35.71
N LYS A 40 61.45 47.82 -35.86
CA LYS A 40 62.37 48.51 -34.94
C LYS A 40 61.92 49.99 -34.85
N ASP A 41 62.05 50.59 -33.68
CA ASP A 41 61.66 51.99 -33.38
C ASP A 41 60.17 52.30 -33.61
N LEU A 42 59.30 51.57 -32.90
CA LEU A 42 57.85 51.77 -32.88
C LEU A 42 57.51 53.20 -32.44
N GLN A 43 56.68 53.90 -33.22
CA GLN A 43 56.13 55.19 -32.79
C GLN A 43 54.91 54.98 -31.88
N PRO A 44 54.55 55.98 -31.05
CA PRO A 44 53.40 55.87 -30.14
C PRO A 44 52.08 55.48 -30.84
N ALA A 45 51.87 55.91 -32.09
CA ALA A 45 50.70 55.56 -32.90
C ALA A 45 50.63 54.05 -33.25
N ASP A 46 51.77 53.40 -33.47
CA ASP A 46 51.85 51.96 -33.77
C ASP A 46 51.42 51.11 -32.56
N GLY A 47 51.63 51.62 -31.35
CA GLY A 47 51.22 50.99 -30.10
C GLY A 47 49.70 50.89 -29.93
N VAL A 48 48.95 51.87 -30.46
CA VAL A 48 47.47 51.88 -30.39
C VAL A 48 46.87 50.76 -31.24
N VAL A 49 47.40 50.56 -32.45
CA VAL A 49 46.94 49.52 -33.39
C VAL A 49 47.24 48.11 -32.83
N ILE A 50 48.46 47.90 -32.33
CA ILE A 50 48.87 46.61 -31.73
C ILE A 50 48.01 46.28 -30.49
N THR A 51 47.83 47.27 -29.61
CA THR A 51 47.06 47.07 -28.37
C THR A 51 45.58 46.84 -28.69
N GLY A 52 45.00 47.63 -29.60
CA GLY A 52 43.61 47.47 -30.05
C GLY A 52 43.34 46.12 -30.71
N PHE A 53 44.26 45.62 -31.54
CA PHE A 53 44.13 44.30 -32.16
C PHE A 53 44.15 43.17 -31.10
N ARG A 54 45.07 43.25 -30.13
CA ARG A 54 45.19 42.25 -29.07
C ARG A 54 43.99 42.25 -28.13
N THR A 55 43.51 43.42 -27.72
CA THR A 55 42.33 43.52 -26.84
C THR A 55 41.07 43.02 -27.53
N MET A 56 40.91 43.27 -28.84
CA MET A 56 39.81 42.72 -29.63
C MET A 56 39.85 41.18 -29.66
N LEU A 57 41.03 40.58 -29.92
CA LEU A 57 41.17 39.13 -29.92
C LEU A 57 40.86 38.55 -28.53
N VAL A 58 41.42 39.11 -27.47
CA VAL A 58 41.13 38.68 -26.08
C VAL A 58 39.65 38.77 -25.78
N ALA A 59 38.98 39.86 -26.15
CA ALA A 59 37.54 40.03 -25.96
C ALA A 59 36.72 38.96 -26.70
N LEU A 60 37.10 38.62 -27.94
CA LEU A 60 36.49 37.52 -28.69
C LEU A 60 36.70 36.16 -28.01
N GLY A 61 37.90 35.89 -27.52
CA GLY A 61 38.19 34.65 -26.77
C GLY A 61 37.33 34.52 -25.51
N VAL A 62 37.16 35.61 -24.76
CA VAL A 62 36.27 35.65 -23.58
C VAL A 62 34.81 35.42 -23.99
N ALA A 63 34.33 36.08 -25.05
CA ALA A 63 32.96 35.92 -25.54
C ALA A 63 32.66 34.49 -26.00
N VAL A 64 33.59 33.84 -26.72
CA VAL A 64 33.47 32.45 -27.14
C VAL A 64 33.42 31.51 -25.94
N THR A 65 34.31 31.71 -24.95
CA THR A 65 34.35 30.88 -23.74
C THR A 65 33.05 31.02 -22.93
N ALA A 66 32.55 32.25 -22.76
CA ALA A 66 31.28 32.52 -22.11
C ALA A 66 30.09 31.88 -22.86
N GLY A 67 30.07 31.97 -24.19
CA GLY A 67 29.05 31.35 -25.04
C GLY A 67 29.04 29.83 -24.94
N ILE A 68 30.21 29.18 -24.95
CA ILE A 68 30.34 27.74 -24.72
C ILE A 68 29.82 27.37 -23.32
N GLY A 69 30.17 28.15 -22.30
CA GLY A 69 29.68 27.94 -20.93
C GLY A 69 28.16 28.01 -20.83
N LEU A 70 27.53 29.01 -21.46
CA LEU A 70 26.07 29.15 -21.49
C LEU A 70 25.39 27.99 -22.24
N LEU A 71 25.93 27.58 -23.40
CA LEU A 71 25.40 26.44 -24.15
C LEU A 71 25.53 25.13 -23.38
N TYR A 72 26.65 24.93 -22.68
CA TYR A 72 26.85 23.77 -21.82
C TYR A 72 25.85 23.77 -20.67
N THR A 73 25.70 24.89 -19.95
CA THR A 73 24.74 25.02 -18.86
C THR A 73 23.30 24.82 -19.35
N HIS A 74 22.94 25.38 -20.49
CA HIS A 74 21.62 25.21 -21.07
C HIS A 74 21.34 23.74 -21.41
N ARG A 75 22.27 23.05 -22.08
CA ARG A 75 22.14 21.61 -22.36
C ARG A 75 22.10 20.78 -21.09
N ASN A 76 22.96 21.07 -20.12
CA ASN A 76 23.01 20.37 -18.85
C ASN A 76 21.70 20.51 -18.08
N HIS A 77 21.10 21.71 -18.08
CA HIS A 77 19.80 21.96 -17.46
C HIS A 77 18.67 21.15 -18.13
N GLN A 78 18.67 21.03 -19.46
CA GLN A 78 17.68 20.21 -20.17
C GLN A 78 17.80 18.72 -19.80
N HIS A 79 19.02 18.19 -19.73
CA HIS A 79 19.24 16.81 -19.29
C HIS A 79 18.81 16.57 -17.83
N ALA A 80 19.09 17.53 -16.95
CA ALA A 80 18.70 17.46 -15.56
C ALA A 80 17.17 17.32 -15.40
N LEU A 81 16.38 18.11 -16.13
CA LEU A 81 14.91 18.04 -16.06
C LEU A 81 14.38 16.64 -16.41
N THR A 82 14.86 16.04 -17.51
CA THR A 82 14.43 14.68 -17.92
C THR A 82 14.87 13.60 -16.93
N GLN A 83 16.03 13.76 -16.28
CA GLN A 83 16.48 12.82 -15.25
C GLN A 83 15.62 12.93 -13.99
N PHE A 84 15.22 14.14 -13.60
CA PHE A 84 14.36 14.34 -12.44
C PHE A 84 13.01 13.66 -12.61
N GLU A 85 12.38 13.74 -13.78
CA GLU A 85 11.11 13.06 -14.05
C GLU A 85 11.23 11.54 -13.90
N HIS A 86 12.20 10.91 -14.58
CA HIS A 86 12.44 9.47 -14.47
C HIS A 86 12.83 9.03 -13.06
N THR A 87 13.55 9.86 -12.31
CA THR A 87 13.92 9.54 -10.93
C THR A 87 12.69 9.57 -10.04
N ARG A 88 11.82 10.58 -10.20
CA ARG A 88 10.56 10.67 -9.43
C ARG A 88 9.59 9.54 -9.74
N GLU A 89 9.51 9.10 -11.00
CA GLU A 89 8.71 7.93 -11.38
C GLU A 89 9.23 6.67 -10.68
N LYS A 90 10.54 6.40 -10.74
CA LYS A 90 11.14 5.27 -10.04
C LYS A 90 10.97 5.34 -8.53
N ASP A 91 11.15 6.52 -7.93
CA ASP A 91 10.96 6.72 -6.49
C ASP A 91 9.51 6.43 -6.08
N ARG A 92 8.53 6.78 -6.92
CA ARG A 92 7.12 6.46 -6.70
C ARG A 92 6.84 4.97 -6.82
N GLU A 93 7.29 4.33 -7.88
CA GLU A 93 7.14 2.89 -8.08
C GLU A 93 7.78 2.10 -6.92
N GLN A 94 8.98 2.49 -6.50
CA GLN A 94 9.65 1.89 -5.35
C GLN A 94 8.88 2.12 -4.04
N ALA A 95 8.34 3.32 -3.83
CA ALA A 95 7.54 3.62 -2.65
C ALA A 95 6.23 2.81 -2.63
N GLU A 96 5.61 2.56 -3.78
CA GLU A 96 4.43 1.71 -3.90
C GLU A 96 4.74 0.24 -3.59
N LEU A 97 5.81 -0.31 -4.17
CA LEU A 97 6.27 -1.67 -3.89
C LEU A 97 6.60 -1.86 -2.40
N ALA A 98 7.33 -0.91 -1.80
CA ALA A 98 7.67 -0.97 -0.38
C ALA A 98 6.43 -0.93 0.53
N ARG A 99 5.38 -0.20 0.14
CA ARG A 99 4.10 -0.19 0.85
C ARG A 99 3.38 -1.53 0.74
N GLU A 100 3.36 -2.14 -0.44
CA GLU A 100 2.74 -3.46 -0.66
C GLU A 100 3.45 -4.55 0.15
N ASP A 101 4.77 -4.54 0.19
CA ASP A 101 5.58 -5.45 1.03
C ASP A 101 5.24 -5.28 2.52
N GLN A 102 5.08 -4.03 2.99
CA GLN A 102 4.72 -3.77 4.39
C GLN A 102 3.30 -4.24 4.74
N VAL A 103 2.34 -4.12 3.81
CA VAL A 103 0.98 -4.66 4.00
C VAL A 103 1.04 -6.18 4.09
N THR A 104 1.72 -6.82 3.15
CA THR A 104 1.91 -8.28 3.12
C THR A 104 2.57 -8.78 4.40
N GLY A 105 3.61 -8.09 4.88
CA GLY A 105 4.28 -8.42 6.14
C GLY A 105 3.35 -8.34 7.36
N ARG A 106 2.55 -7.28 7.48
CA ARG A 106 1.56 -7.13 8.57
C ARG A 106 0.50 -8.22 8.54
N TYR A 107 0.07 -8.62 7.34
CA TYR A 107 -0.91 -9.69 7.17
C TYR A 107 -0.37 -11.05 7.60
N VAL A 108 0.83 -11.41 7.16
CA VAL A 108 1.50 -12.65 7.56
C VAL A 108 1.69 -12.70 9.08
N GLU A 109 2.09 -11.58 9.69
CA GLU A 109 2.26 -11.52 11.14
C GLU A 109 0.93 -11.69 11.89
N ALA A 110 -0.14 -11.05 11.42
CA ALA A 110 -1.46 -11.20 12.02
C ALA A 110 -1.98 -12.65 11.96
N ILE A 111 -1.72 -13.36 10.85
CA ILE A 111 -2.06 -14.79 10.73
C ILE A 111 -1.25 -15.64 11.70
N LYS A 112 0.06 -15.39 11.86
CA LYS A 112 0.88 -16.14 12.82
C LYS A 112 0.35 -16.01 14.25
N LEU A 113 -0.07 -14.80 14.63
CA LEU A 113 -0.69 -14.55 15.93
C LEU A 113 -2.00 -15.32 16.13
N LEU A 114 -2.81 -15.52 15.08
CA LEU A 114 -3.98 -16.40 15.14
C LEU A 114 -3.62 -17.87 15.29
N ALA A 115 -2.54 -18.29 14.62
CA ALA A 115 -2.10 -19.69 14.55
C ALA A 115 -1.37 -20.17 15.81
N VAL A 116 -1.21 -19.32 16.84
CA VAL A 116 -0.54 -19.72 18.09
C VAL A 116 -1.31 -20.86 18.77
N GLN A 117 -0.59 -21.97 18.97
CA GLN A 117 -1.06 -23.15 19.69
C GLN A 117 -0.15 -23.55 20.86
N ASP A 118 1.13 -23.14 20.85
CA ASP A 118 2.18 -23.71 21.71
C ASP A 118 2.42 -22.96 23.04
N SER A 119 1.61 -21.96 23.36
CA SER A 119 1.76 -21.19 24.60
C SER A 119 1.14 -21.95 25.78
N ASP A 120 1.96 -22.28 26.79
CA ASP A 120 1.53 -22.95 28.04
C ASP A 120 0.55 -22.11 28.87
N ASP A 121 0.55 -20.78 28.66
CA ASP A 121 -0.34 -19.83 29.31
C ASP A 121 -1.51 -19.47 28.38
N GLU A 122 -2.72 -19.83 28.81
CA GLU A 122 -3.96 -19.56 28.07
C GLU A 122 -4.22 -18.05 27.89
N GLY A 123 -3.85 -17.22 28.86
CA GLY A 123 -3.98 -15.76 28.80
C GLY A 123 -3.02 -15.14 27.80
N VAL A 124 -1.80 -15.66 27.68
CA VAL A 124 -0.84 -15.23 26.65
C VAL A 124 -1.35 -15.60 25.26
N ARG A 125 -1.76 -16.86 25.06
CA ARG A 125 -2.34 -17.35 23.80
C ARG A 125 -3.55 -16.53 23.37
N LEU A 126 -4.44 -16.21 24.32
CA LEU A 126 -5.60 -15.35 24.07
C LEU A 126 -5.17 -13.95 23.65
N THR A 127 -4.21 -13.34 24.36
CA THR A 127 -3.70 -12.00 24.05
C THR A 127 -3.09 -11.95 22.64
N GLU A 128 -2.33 -12.97 22.25
CA GLU A 128 -1.75 -13.10 20.91
C GLU A 128 -2.84 -13.20 19.84
N ARG A 129 -3.84 -14.08 20.02
CA ARG A 129 -4.96 -14.21 19.09
C ARG A 129 -5.77 -12.93 18.95
N LEU A 130 -6.04 -12.24 20.06
CA LEU A 130 -6.71 -10.93 20.03
C LEU A 130 -5.89 -9.91 19.25
N GLY A 131 -4.56 -9.88 19.44
CA GLY A 131 -3.64 -9.07 18.65
C GLY A 131 -3.75 -9.35 17.15
N GLY A 132 -3.79 -10.62 16.76
CA GLY A 132 -4.00 -11.06 15.37
C GLY A 132 -5.35 -10.60 14.79
N ILE A 133 -6.45 -10.80 15.53
CA ILE A 133 -7.80 -10.41 15.13
C ILE A 133 -7.89 -8.91 14.87
N TYR A 134 -7.39 -8.08 15.79
CA TYR A 134 -7.45 -6.62 15.64
C TYR A 134 -6.46 -6.08 14.60
N ALA A 135 -5.32 -6.75 14.38
CA ALA A 135 -4.42 -6.44 13.27
C ALA A 135 -5.10 -6.71 11.93
N LEU A 136 -5.79 -7.85 11.79
CA LEU A 136 -6.60 -8.16 10.62
C LEU A 136 -7.74 -7.16 10.42
N GLU A 137 -8.43 -6.74 11.48
CA GLU A 137 -9.45 -5.68 11.38
C GLU A 137 -8.86 -4.41 10.76
N ARG A 138 -7.68 -3.98 11.23
CA ARG A 138 -7.01 -2.79 10.70
C ARG A 138 -6.65 -2.97 9.22
N ILE A 139 -6.11 -4.12 8.84
CA ILE A 139 -5.77 -4.43 7.44
C ILE A 139 -7.04 -4.39 6.57
N MET A 140 -8.12 -5.06 7.00
CA MET A 140 -9.42 -5.05 6.32
C MET A 140 -9.98 -3.64 6.16
N ARG A 141 -9.83 -2.76 7.15
CA ARG A 141 -10.28 -1.36 7.04
C ARG A 141 -9.43 -0.56 6.05
N ASP A 142 -8.11 -0.69 6.15
CA ASP A 142 -7.14 0.10 5.38
C ASP A 142 -7.02 -0.36 3.91
N SER A 143 -7.34 -1.62 3.60
CA SER A 143 -7.17 -2.22 2.28
C SER A 143 -8.45 -2.87 1.76
N GLU A 144 -8.98 -2.35 0.66
CA GLU A 144 -10.13 -2.95 -0.04
C GLU A 144 -9.77 -4.29 -0.69
N LYS A 145 -8.54 -4.42 -1.21
CA LYS A 145 -8.03 -5.66 -1.84
C LYS A 145 -8.00 -6.83 -0.85
N ASP A 146 -7.69 -6.56 0.41
CA ASP A 146 -7.54 -7.60 1.44
C ASP A 146 -8.84 -7.87 2.21
N HIS A 147 -9.89 -7.07 1.99
CA HIS A 147 -11.15 -7.15 2.72
C HIS A 147 -11.76 -8.56 2.69
N ASP A 148 -12.00 -9.09 1.49
CA ASP A 148 -12.64 -10.41 1.31
C ASP A 148 -11.79 -11.52 1.94
N THR A 149 -10.47 -11.44 1.81
CA THR A 149 -9.56 -12.46 2.38
C THR A 149 -9.58 -12.43 3.91
N VAL A 150 -9.52 -11.25 4.53
CA VAL A 150 -9.60 -11.11 5.99
C VAL A 150 -10.93 -11.64 6.51
N VAL A 151 -12.04 -11.31 5.84
CA VAL A 151 -13.37 -11.81 6.21
C VAL A 151 -13.40 -13.34 6.22
N GLN A 152 -12.83 -13.99 5.19
CA GLN A 152 -12.77 -15.44 5.12
C GLN A 152 -11.86 -16.05 6.19
N VAL A 153 -10.72 -15.44 6.49
CA VAL A 153 -9.82 -15.90 7.56
C VAL A 153 -10.52 -15.84 8.93
N LEU A 154 -11.19 -14.74 9.24
CA LEU A 154 -11.92 -14.59 10.51
C LEU A 154 -13.11 -15.55 10.59
N ALA A 155 -13.85 -15.77 9.50
CA ALA A 155 -14.94 -16.74 9.46
C ALA A 155 -14.43 -18.18 9.65
N ALA A 156 -13.32 -18.54 9.00
CA ALA A 156 -12.66 -19.83 9.18
C ALA A 156 -12.15 -20.00 10.62
N PHE A 157 -11.58 -18.96 11.21
CA PHE A 157 -11.16 -18.95 12.61
C PHE A 157 -12.33 -19.26 13.55
N VAL A 158 -13.48 -18.60 13.38
CA VAL A 158 -14.69 -18.88 14.18
C VAL A 158 -15.11 -20.35 14.04
N ARG A 159 -15.18 -20.88 12.80
CA ARG A 159 -15.54 -22.29 12.56
C ARG A 159 -14.59 -23.28 13.21
N GLN A 160 -13.29 -22.98 13.22
CA GLN A 160 -12.28 -23.85 13.82
C GLN A 160 -12.28 -23.79 15.36
N HIS A 161 -12.61 -22.63 15.96
CA HIS A 161 -12.50 -22.41 17.40
C HIS A 161 -13.81 -22.60 18.18
N ALA A 162 -14.93 -22.63 17.46
CA ALA A 162 -16.27 -22.89 17.97
C ALA A 162 -17.06 -23.83 17.02
N PRO A 163 -16.65 -25.09 16.83
CA PRO A 163 -17.44 -26.06 16.09
C PRO A 163 -18.72 -26.41 16.87
N ALA A 164 -19.86 -26.53 16.17
CA ALA A 164 -21.09 -27.01 16.77
C ALA A 164 -20.89 -28.44 17.34
N PRO A 165 -21.43 -28.74 18.53
CA PRO A 165 -21.38 -30.08 19.11
C PRO A 165 -22.15 -31.06 18.24
N ASP A 166 -21.78 -32.34 18.31
CA ASP A 166 -22.50 -33.42 17.65
C ASP A 166 -23.98 -33.40 18.08
N PRO A 167 -24.96 -33.42 17.14
CA PRO A 167 -26.39 -33.41 17.44
C PRO A 167 -26.81 -34.39 18.55
N GLU A 168 -26.15 -35.54 18.66
CA GLU A 168 -26.44 -36.56 19.66
C GLU A 168 -26.08 -36.11 21.10
N VAL A 169 -25.07 -35.25 21.23
CA VAL A 169 -24.57 -34.70 22.50
C VAL A 169 -25.36 -33.46 22.93
N ALA A 170 -25.89 -32.71 21.96
CA ALA A 170 -26.67 -31.49 22.19
C ALA A 170 -28.06 -31.77 22.80
N GLU A 171 -28.68 -32.93 22.53
CA GLU A 171 -29.99 -33.26 23.09
C GLU A 171 -29.93 -33.77 24.54
N THR A 172 -28.76 -34.22 25.00
CA THR A 172 -28.55 -34.77 26.37
C THR A 172 -28.04 -33.74 27.36
N SER A 173 -27.44 -32.65 26.90
CA SER A 173 -26.94 -31.57 27.75
C SER A 173 -28.05 -30.55 28.04
N GLY A 174 -28.67 -30.66 29.22
CA GLY A 174 -29.67 -29.70 29.68
C GLY A 174 -29.16 -28.25 29.63
N ASP A 175 -30.04 -27.34 29.25
CA ASP A 175 -29.89 -25.91 28.91
C ASP A 175 -29.17 -25.01 29.95
N THR A 176 -28.61 -25.53 31.05
CA THR A 176 -28.21 -24.71 32.21
C THR A 176 -26.72 -24.41 32.38
N ASP A 177 -25.79 -25.04 31.63
CA ASP A 177 -24.34 -24.85 31.93
C ASP A 177 -23.41 -24.81 30.70
N LEU A 178 -23.89 -24.28 29.57
CA LEU A 178 -23.01 -24.04 28.42
C LEU A 178 -22.03 -22.88 28.73
N PRO A 179 -20.70 -23.11 28.64
CA PRO A 179 -19.69 -22.09 28.90
C PRO A 179 -19.86 -20.92 27.92
N GLY A 180 -19.56 -19.67 28.29
CA GLY A 180 -19.67 -18.55 27.35
C GLY A 180 -18.82 -18.75 26.08
N PRO A 181 -19.07 -17.99 25.00
CA PRO A 181 -18.21 -18.03 23.81
C PRO A 181 -16.79 -17.68 24.23
N LYS A 182 -15.80 -18.33 23.61
CA LYS A 182 -14.40 -17.96 23.84
C LYS A 182 -14.18 -16.50 23.44
N ASP A 183 -13.38 -15.79 24.21
CA ASP A 183 -13.11 -14.36 24.00
C ASP A 183 -12.55 -14.06 22.59
N ASP A 184 -11.73 -14.97 22.05
CA ASP A 184 -11.18 -14.87 20.69
C ASP A 184 -12.27 -15.03 19.62
N VAL A 185 -13.20 -15.97 19.80
CA VAL A 185 -14.38 -16.15 18.93
C VAL A 185 -15.30 -14.93 18.96
N GLN A 186 -15.59 -14.41 20.16
CA GLN A 186 -16.40 -13.20 20.33
C GLN A 186 -15.74 -11.99 19.64
N ALA A 187 -14.41 -11.82 19.77
CA ALA A 187 -13.69 -10.76 19.10
C ALA A 187 -13.74 -10.89 17.57
N ALA A 188 -13.53 -12.09 17.02
CA ALA A 188 -13.60 -12.34 15.59
C ALA A 188 -15.00 -12.03 15.03
N LEU A 189 -16.07 -12.47 15.70
CA LEU A 189 -17.46 -12.14 15.34
C LEU A 189 -17.74 -10.65 15.43
N THR A 190 -17.22 -9.97 16.45
CA THR A 190 -17.37 -8.52 16.61
C THR A 190 -16.74 -7.78 15.43
N VAL A 191 -15.53 -8.17 15.01
CA VAL A 191 -14.83 -7.59 13.85
C VAL A 191 -15.61 -7.84 12.56
N LEU A 192 -16.08 -9.08 12.34
CA LEU A 192 -16.93 -9.42 11.20
C LEU A 192 -18.20 -8.57 11.19
N GLY A 193 -18.89 -8.44 12.32
CA GLY A 193 -20.17 -7.74 12.43
C GLY A 193 -20.08 -6.22 12.20
N ARG A 194 -18.92 -5.60 12.48
CA ARG A 194 -18.70 -4.14 12.33
C ARG A 194 -17.84 -3.75 11.12
N ARG A 195 -17.57 -4.70 10.22
CA ARG A 195 -16.72 -4.47 9.05
C ARG A 195 -17.26 -3.39 8.09
N PRO A 196 -16.39 -2.74 7.29
CA PRO A 196 -16.80 -1.76 6.29
C PRO A 196 -17.76 -2.34 5.24
N TRP A 197 -18.64 -1.51 4.69
CA TRP A 197 -19.55 -1.91 3.62
C TRP A 197 -18.82 -1.91 2.28
N ARG A 198 -18.65 -3.10 1.68
CA ARG A 198 -18.02 -3.30 0.37
C ARG A 198 -18.80 -4.38 -0.40
N ASN A 199 -18.58 -4.44 -1.70
CA ASN A 199 -19.15 -5.51 -2.52
C ASN A 199 -18.35 -6.79 -2.28
N GLU A 200 -18.83 -7.63 -1.36
CA GLU A 200 -18.17 -8.89 -0.98
C GLU A 200 -18.44 -9.96 -2.03
N SER A 201 -17.39 -10.56 -2.58
CA SER A 201 -17.52 -11.63 -3.58
C SER A 201 -17.93 -12.96 -2.95
N GLN A 202 -17.69 -13.11 -1.64
CA GLN A 202 -17.93 -14.34 -0.90
C GLN A 202 -18.77 -14.08 0.34
N VAL A 203 -19.67 -15.03 0.62
CA VAL A 203 -20.52 -15.02 1.81
C VAL A 203 -19.69 -15.33 3.06
N VAL A 204 -20.04 -14.69 4.18
CA VAL A 204 -19.51 -15.03 5.51
C VAL A 204 -20.04 -16.41 5.92
N ASP A 205 -19.16 -17.41 5.98
CA ASP A 205 -19.52 -18.78 6.36
C ASP A 205 -19.25 -19.07 7.84
N LEU A 206 -20.34 -19.17 8.60
CA LEU A 206 -20.40 -19.50 10.02
C LEU A 206 -21.26 -20.76 10.25
N SER A 207 -21.41 -21.60 9.23
CA SER A 207 -22.19 -22.84 9.36
C SER A 207 -21.58 -23.79 10.38
N PHE A 208 -22.45 -24.54 11.06
CA PHE A 208 -22.11 -25.51 12.10
C PHE A 208 -21.19 -24.94 13.18
N THR A 209 -21.50 -23.74 13.67
CA THR A 209 -20.75 -23.09 14.75
C THR A 209 -21.51 -23.07 16.07
N ALA A 210 -20.75 -23.15 17.15
CA ALA A 210 -21.16 -23.06 18.55
C ALA A 210 -21.13 -21.60 19.01
N LEU A 211 -22.16 -20.83 18.72
CA LEU A 211 -22.25 -19.39 18.99
C LEU A 211 -23.29 -19.05 20.08
N TRP A 212 -23.49 -19.95 21.03
CA TRP A 212 -24.38 -19.68 22.15
C TRP A 212 -23.84 -18.50 22.98
N ARG A 213 -24.73 -17.64 23.48
CA ARG A 213 -24.44 -16.46 24.32
C ARG A 213 -23.50 -15.42 23.69
N VAL A 214 -23.25 -15.46 22.38
CA VAL A 214 -22.47 -14.40 21.70
C VAL A 214 -23.20 -13.07 21.74
N ASP A 215 -22.43 -12.00 21.87
CA ASP A 215 -22.92 -10.65 21.60
C ASP A 215 -22.70 -10.36 20.11
N SER A 216 -23.80 -10.33 19.36
CA SER A 216 -23.82 -9.93 17.95
C SER A 216 -24.88 -8.84 17.74
N ALA A 217 -25.12 -8.02 18.77
CA ALA A 217 -26.03 -6.91 18.66
C ALA A 217 -25.57 -5.96 17.54
N ARG A 218 -26.49 -5.65 16.62
CA ARG A 218 -26.24 -4.83 15.42
C ARG A 218 -25.16 -5.37 14.49
N ALA A 219 -24.81 -6.66 14.60
CA ALA A 219 -23.87 -7.29 13.69
C ALA A 219 -24.44 -7.30 12.26
N ARG A 220 -23.58 -7.01 11.28
CA ARG A 220 -23.92 -7.03 9.86
C ARG A 220 -23.55 -8.38 9.28
N LEU A 221 -24.53 -9.25 9.11
CA LEU A 221 -24.37 -10.61 8.63
C LEU A 221 -25.36 -10.91 7.49
N ALA A 222 -25.76 -9.88 6.73
CA ALA A 222 -26.59 -10.05 5.55
C ALA A 222 -25.97 -11.06 4.57
N GLY A 223 -26.78 -12.00 4.11
CA GLY A 223 -26.36 -13.08 3.22
C GLY A 223 -25.54 -14.18 3.88
N ALA A 224 -25.15 -14.07 5.16
CA ALA A 224 -24.27 -15.03 5.83
C ALA A 224 -24.84 -16.45 5.83
N ASN A 225 -23.94 -17.44 5.75
CA ASN A 225 -24.29 -18.83 5.94
C ASN A 225 -24.14 -19.20 7.41
N LEU A 226 -25.26 -19.39 8.09
CA LEU A 226 -25.38 -19.79 9.50
C LEU A 226 -26.11 -21.14 9.60
N PHE A 227 -26.08 -21.95 8.54
CA PHE A 227 -26.71 -23.27 8.51
C PHE A 227 -26.22 -24.12 9.69
N GLY A 228 -27.16 -24.65 10.49
CA GLY A 228 -26.83 -25.48 11.65
C GLY A 228 -26.06 -24.76 12.77
N ALA A 229 -25.99 -23.43 12.77
CA ALA A 229 -25.34 -22.68 13.84
C ALA A 229 -26.20 -22.70 15.12
N ASP A 230 -25.54 -22.86 16.26
CA ASP A 230 -26.16 -22.75 17.57
C ASP A 230 -26.02 -21.31 18.06
N LEU A 231 -27.12 -20.56 18.08
CA LEU A 231 -27.22 -19.18 18.55
C LEU A 231 -28.06 -19.09 19.84
N GLN A 232 -28.12 -20.17 20.63
CA GLN A 232 -28.84 -20.17 21.89
C GLN A 232 -28.41 -19.02 22.79
N ARG A 233 -29.38 -18.25 23.29
CA ARG A 233 -29.13 -17.11 24.20
C ARG A 233 -28.20 -16.02 23.65
N ALA A 234 -27.94 -16.00 22.34
CA ALA A 234 -27.18 -14.92 21.70
C ALA A 234 -27.94 -13.60 21.79
N ASP A 235 -27.22 -12.48 21.88
CA ASP A 235 -27.80 -11.16 21.64
C ASP A 235 -27.69 -10.82 20.15
N LEU A 236 -28.83 -10.80 19.47
CA LEU A 236 -28.98 -10.44 18.06
C LEU A 236 -29.81 -9.15 17.90
N THR A 237 -29.90 -8.34 18.96
CA THR A 237 -30.68 -7.10 18.96
C THR A 237 -30.20 -6.17 17.85
N GLY A 238 -31.10 -5.87 16.91
CA GLY A 238 -30.82 -5.00 15.76
C GLY A 238 -29.83 -5.56 14.74
N ALA A 239 -29.48 -6.85 14.80
CA ALA A 239 -28.59 -7.46 13.82
C ALA A 239 -29.25 -7.52 12.43
N ASP A 240 -28.42 -7.51 11.39
CA ASP A 240 -28.86 -7.65 10.00
C ASP A 240 -28.52 -9.06 9.51
N LEU A 241 -29.54 -9.91 9.35
CA LEU A 241 -29.47 -11.27 8.79
C LEU A 241 -30.31 -11.38 7.51
N LYS A 242 -30.52 -10.26 6.80
CA LYS A 242 -31.25 -10.26 5.53
C LYS A 242 -30.65 -11.27 4.57
N SER A 243 -31.47 -12.12 3.96
CA SER A 243 -31.03 -13.16 3.02
C SER A 243 -30.01 -14.17 3.57
N ALA A 244 -29.83 -14.26 4.89
CA ALA A 244 -28.96 -15.26 5.50
C ALA A 244 -29.54 -16.67 5.34
N ARG A 245 -28.66 -17.68 5.30
CA ARG A 245 -29.07 -19.10 5.40
C ARG A 245 -29.03 -19.52 6.85
N LEU A 246 -30.20 -19.77 7.43
CA LEU A 246 -30.41 -20.12 8.83
C LEU A 246 -31.06 -21.49 9.01
N SER A 247 -31.13 -22.28 7.94
CA SER A 247 -31.71 -23.61 7.99
C SER A 247 -30.99 -24.47 9.04
N ALA A 248 -31.77 -25.18 9.86
CA ALA A 248 -31.28 -25.95 11.02
C ALA A 248 -30.55 -25.15 12.12
N ALA A 249 -30.54 -23.82 12.09
CA ALA A 249 -29.99 -23.02 13.19
C ALA A 249 -30.89 -23.07 14.44
N THR A 250 -30.29 -22.89 15.62
CA THR A 250 -31.02 -22.87 16.90
C THR A 250 -30.96 -21.49 17.54
N PHE A 251 -32.12 -20.95 17.93
CA PHE A 251 -32.26 -19.60 18.52
C PHE A 251 -32.87 -19.59 19.92
N THR A 252 -32.93 -20.74 20.61
CA THR A 252 -33.57 -20.84 21.92
C THR A 252 -33.00 -19.81 22.91
N GLY A 253 -33.87 -18.92 23.41
CA GLY A 253 -33.51 -17.87 24.36
C GLY A 253 -32.72 -16.69 23.78
N ALA A 254 -32.51 -16.61 22.47
CA ALA A 254 -31.82 -15.48 21.84
C ALA A 254 -32.63 -14.17 21.95
N GLN A 255 -31.94 -13.04 22.11
CA GLN A 255 -32.54 -11.71 22.07
C GLN A 255 -32.59 -11.23 20.61
N VAL A 256 -33.78 -11.08 20.04
CA VAL A 256 -33.97 -10.80 18.60
C VAL A 256 -34.67 -9.46 18.33
N LYS A 257 -34.69 -8.55 19.31
CA LYS A 257 -35.42 -7.28 19.17
C LYS A 257 -34.84 -6.47 18.00
N GLY A 258 -35.65 -6.22 16.97
CA GLY A 258 -35.22 -5.46 15.78
C GLY A 258 -34.28 -6.20 14.85
N LEU A 259 -34.14 -7.53 14.99
CA LEU A 259 -33.41 -8.38 14.06
C LEU A 259 -34.07 -8.34 12.66
N ASP A 260 -33.29 -8.15 11.61
CA ASP A 260 -33.78 -8.17 10.22
C ASP A 260 -33.56 -9.55 9.59
N LEU A 261 -34.64 -10.29 9.32
CA LEU A 261 -34.64 -11.62 8.69
C LEU A 261 -35.21 -11.61 7.26
N ARG A 262 -35.39 -10.44 6.63
CA ARG A 262 -36.07 -10.37 5.33
C ARG A 262 -35.37 -11.23 4.29
N GLY A 263 -36.12 -12.19 3.72
CA GLY A 263 -35.62 -13.12 2.71
C GLY A 263 -34.60 -14.15 3.21
N ALA A 264 -34.42 -14.30 4.53
CA ALA A 264 -33.61 -15.36 5.11
C ALA A 264 -34.28 -16.74 4.92
N ASP A 265 -33.47 -17.79 4.78
CA ASP A 265 -33.94 -19.17 4.75
C ASP A 265 -33.97 -19.73 6.18
N LEU A 266 -35.18 -19.92 6.69
CA LEU A 266 -35.49 -20.35 8.05
C LEU A 266 -35.94 -21.83 8.12
N THR A 267 -35.74 -22.61 7.06
CA THR A 267 -36.26 -23.99 7.00
C THR A 267 -35.63 -24.91 8.06
N GLY A 268 -36.47 -25.59 8.85
CA GLY A 268 -36.00 -26.56 9.86
C GLY A 268 -35.30 -25.92 11.07
N GLU A 269 -35.46 -24.62 11.29
CA GLU A 269 -34.97 -23.94 12.48
C GLU A 269 -35.65 -24.45 13.77
N ARG A 270 -34.90 -24.46 14.87
CA ARG A 270 -35.43 -24.73 16.21
C ARG A 270 -35.59 -23.41 16.95
N ILE A 271 -36.81 -22.87 16.88
CA ILE A 271 -37.23 -21.70 17.63
C ILE A 271 -38.01 -22.17 18.88
N ALA A 272 -37.63 -21.69 20.06
CA ALA A 272 -38.45 -21.88 21.26
C ALA A 272 -39.74 -21.02 21.17
N ALA A 273 -40.84 -21.55 21.69
CA ALA A 273 -42.24 -21.13 21.52
C ALA A 273 -42.61 -19.64 21.80
N HIS A 274 -41.66 -18.76 22.09
CA HIS A 274 -41.88 -17.34 22.39
C HIS A 274 -41.45 -16.36 21.28
N LEU A 275 -40.84 -16.83 20.18
CA LEU A 275 -40.54 -15.96 19.04
C LEU A 275 -41.72 -15.93 18.08
N ASP A 276 -42.43 -14.79 18.05
CA ASP A 276 -43.45 -14.55 17.03
C ASP A 276 -42.76 -14.09 15.74
N VAL A 277 -42.42 -15.05 14.88
CA VAL A 277 -41.74 -14.81 13.59
C VAL A 277 -42.56 -13.87 12.69
N SER A 278 -43.87 -13.74 12.94
CA SER A 278 -44.75 -12.80 12.22
C SER A 278 -44.43 -11.32 12.48
N GLN A 279 -43.66 -10.99 13.52
CA GLN A 279 -43.17 -9.63 13.78
C GLN A 279 -41.81 -9.32 13.13
N LEU A 280 -41.16 -10.32 12.52
CA LEU A 280 -39.81 -10.23 11.94
C LEU A 280 -39.79 -10.37 10.41
N LEU A 281 -40.93 -10.74 9.79
CA LEU A 281 -41.16 -10.81 8.34
C LEU A 281 -41.86 -9.55 7.82
#